data_AF-A0A151A629-F1
#
_entry.id   AF-A0A151A629-F1
#
_cell.length_a   1.000
_cell.length_b   1.000
_cell.length_c   1.000
_cell.angle_alpha   90.00
_cell.angle_beta   90.00
_cell.angle_gamma   90.00
#
_symmetry.space_group_name_H-M   'P 1'
#
loop_
_entity.id
_entity.type
_entity.pdbx_description
1 polymer ?
#
loop_
_entity_poly.entity_id
_entity_poly.type
_entity_poly.pdbx_seq_one_letter_code
_entity_poly.pdbx_strand_id
1 'polypeptide(L)'
;MYTPTEVKQLITDYHWMRRLIDHQVYEYDSTSTSQYGIESSMPKAQGAVGDKVLVRVIRNDKDRRKTQELIDKVAFIDEHEHRINNDKNYHILQLLKQGESKNRIMVLMQISKDNLYNRIDAITEVYMEQQ
;
A
#
# COMPACT_ATOMS: atom_id res chain seq x y z
N MET A 1 15.02 -9.39 -3.99
CA MET A 1 15.55 -9.17 -2.63
C MET A 1 15.66 -7.67 -2.42
N TYR A 2 14.94 -7.14 -1.43
CA TYR A 2 14.99 -5.76 -1.00
C TYR A 2 16.30 -5.45 -0.25
N THR A 3 16.78 -4.23 -0.42
CA THR A 3 17.86 -3.64 0.37
C THR A 3 17.30 -3.10 1.70
N PRO A 4 18.15 -2.91 2.74
CA PRO A 4 17.71 -2.35 4.02
C PRO A 4 17.03 -0.98 3.86
N THR A 5 17.53 -0.16 2.93
CA THR A 5 16.94 1.15 2.62
C THR A 5 15.56 1.01 2.01
N GLU A 6 15.36 0.05 1.10
CA GLU A 6 14.05 -0.22 0.49
C GLU A 6 13.04 -0.72 1.52
N VAL A 7 13.44 -1.57 2.47
CA VAL A 7 12.57 -2.03 3.55
C VAL A 7 12.16 -0.87 4.48
N LYS A 8 13.10 0.01 4.85
CA LYS A 8 12.76 1.23 5.63
C LYS A 8 11.77 2.13 4.89
N GLN A 9 11.96 2.25 3.58
CA GLN A 9 11.06 3.02 2.73
C GLN A 9 9.68 2.36 2.66
N LEU A 10 9.63 1.04 2.47
CA LEU A 10 8.40 0.23 2.47
C LEU A 10 7.58 0.42 3.75
N ILE A 11 8.23 0.39 4.92
CA ILE A 11 7.59 0.62 6.22
C ILE A 11 7.03 2.04 6.32
N THR A 12 7.78 3.05 5.86
CA THR A 12 7.35 4.45 5.90
C THR A 12 6.20 4.72 4.93
N ASP A 13 6.24 4.08 3.77
CA ASP A 13 5.26 4.21 2.69
C ASP A 13 3.99 3.40 2.94
N TYR A 14 4.03 2.45 3.88
CA TYR A 14 2.93 1.54 4.19
C TYR A 14 1.59 2.27 4.35
N HIS A 15 1.59 3.37 5.10
CA HIS A 15 0.40 4.17 5.40
C HIS A 15 -0.35 4.62 4.13
N TRP A 16 0.36 5.16 3.14
CA TRP A 16 -0.29 5.71 1.95
C TRP A 16 -0.63 4.58 0.97
N MET A 17 0.22 3.53 0.90
CA MET A 17 -0.05 2.35 0.10
C MET A 17 -1.36 1.70 0.56
N ARG A 18 -1.53 1.53 1.88
CA ARG A 18 -2.74 0.96 2.46
C ARG A 18 -3.98 1.81 2.16
N ARG A 19 -3.90 3.13 2.36
CA ARG A 19 -5.01 4.06 2.05
C ARG A 19 -5.41 4.04 0.59
N LEU A 20 -4.44 3.93 -0.32
CA LEU A 20 -4.70 3.86 -1.76
C LEU A 20 -5.40 2.54 -2.12
N ILE A 21 -4.94 1.42 -1.57
CA ILE A 21 -5.58 0.11 -1.75
C ILE A 21 -7.03 0.15 -1.24
N ASP A 22 -7.25 0.65 -0.02
CA ASP A 22 -8.60 0.75 0.57
C ASP A 22 -9.53 1.64 -0.29
N HIS A 23 -9.02 2.73 -0.86
CA HIS A 23 -9.79 3.59 -1.79
C HIS A 23 -10.16 2.87 -3.09
N GLN A 24 -9.22 2.13 -3.69
CA GLN A 24 -9.49 1.39 -4.94
C GLN A 24 -10.49 0.25 -4.73
N VAL A 25 -10.45 -0.43 -3.58
CA VAL A 25 -11.46 -1.44 -3.22
C VAL A 25 -12.85 -0.81 -3.11
N TYR A 26 -12.95 0.36 -2.46
CA TYR A 26 -14.21 1.10 -2.35
C TYR A 26 -14.77 1.54 -3.70
N GLU A 27 -13.94 2.01 -4.62
CA GLU A 27 -14.38 2.35 -5.98
C GLU A 27 -14.89 1.12 -6.74
N TYR A 28 -14.24 -0.03 -6.62
CA TYR A 28 -14.68 -1.25 -7.33
C TYR A 28 -16.01 -1.80 -6.79
N ASP A 29 -16.24 -1.71 -5.48
CA ASP A 29 -17.49 -2.14 -4.83
C ASP A 29 -18.65 -1.19 -5.19
N SER A 30 -18.41 0.13 -5.15
CA SER A 30 -19.41 1.15 -5.52
C SER A 30 -19.71 1.22 -7.02
N THR A 31 -18.79 0.78 -7.89
CA THR A 31 -19.02 0.73 -9.34
C THR A 31 -19.72 -0.57 -9.77
N SER A 32 -19.85 -1.58 -8.91
CA SER A 32 -20.49 -2.86 -9.25
C SER A 32 -22.01 -2.77 -9.45
N THR A 33 -22.68 -1.68 -9.06
CA THR A 33 -24.14 -1.50 -9.25
C THR A 33 -24.54 -0.61 -10.43
N SER A 34 -23.59 -0.04 -11.20
CA SER A 34 -23.90 1.03 -12.15
C SER A 34 -23.93 0.62 -13.63
N GLN A 35 -23.72 -0.67 -13.97
CA GLN A 35 -23.54 -1.10 -15.36
C GLN A 35 -24.60 -2.05 -15.93
N TYR A 36 -25.72 -2.25 -15.23
CA TYR A 36 -26.86 -3.00 -15.76
C TYR A 36 -28.19 -2.29 -15.46
N GLY A 37 -28.23 -0.98 -15.72
CA GLY A 37 -29.47 -0.26 -15.95
C GLY A 37 -29.98 -0.61 -17.35
N ILE A 38 -30.86 -1.59 -17.40
CA ILE A 38 -31.63 -2.00 -18.57
C ILE A 38 -32.47 -0.79 -19.01
N GLU A 39 -31.98 0.02 -19.96
CA GLU A 39 -32.75 0.94 -20.82
C GLU A 39 -31.78 1.57 -21.84
N SER A 40 -31.75 1.08 -23.08
CA SER A 40 -32.52 1.69 -24.17
C SER A 40 -32.18 3.17 -24.33
N SER A 41 -31.32 3.57 -25.27
CA SER A 41 -31.84 3.91 -26.60
C SER A 41 -30.71 4.02 -27.63
N MET A 42 -30.76 3.14 -28.64
CA MET A 42 -30.17 3.20 -29.99
C MET A 42 -28.70 3.66 -30.21
N PRO A 43 -27.86 2.82 -30.85
CA PRO A 43 -26.59 3.28 -31.40
C PRO A 43 -26.83 4.00 -32.73
N LYS A 44 -26.47 5.29 -32.83
CA LYS A 44 -26.19 5.94 -34.12
C LYS A 44 -24.68 5.98 -34.36
N ALA A 45 -24.32 5.69 -35.60
CA ALA A 45 -23.01 5.22 -36.02
C ALA A 45 -21.91 6.29 -36.10
N GLN A 46 -20.68 5.76 -36.17
CA GLN A 46 -19.51 6.25 -36.93
C GLN A 46 -18.47 7.12 -36.20
N GLY A 47 -17.38 6.45 -35.80
CA GLY A 47 -16.09 7.06 -35.46
C GLY A 47 -15.23 6.18 -34.54
N ALA A 48 -14.32 5.38 -35.12
CA ALA A 48 -13.21 4.66 -34.47
C ALA A 48 -13.31 4.39 -32.95
N VAL A 49 -14.29 3.56 -32.53
CA VAL A 49 -14.52 3.26 -31.10
C VAL A 49 -13.50 2.24 -30.55
N GLY A 50 -12.84 1.47 -31.43
CA GLY A 50 -11.89 0.43 -31.03
C GLY A 50 -10.69 0.97 -30.24
N ASP A 51 -10.19 2.14 -30.62
CA ASP A 51 -8.97 2.71 -30.04
C ASP A 51 -9.21 3.20 -28.60
N LYS A 52 -10.38 3.81 -28.33
CA LYS A 52 -10.76 4.26 -26.98
C LYS A 52 -11.00 3.09 -26.03
N VAL A 53 -11.61 2.00 -26.50
CA VAL A 53 -11.86 0.80 -25.71
C VAL A 53 -10.53 0.08 -25.41
N LEU A 54 -9.67 -0.11 -26.41
CA LEU A 54 -8.34 -0.73 -26.21
C LEU A 54 -7.47 0.09 -25.25
N VAL A 55 -7.42 1.41 -25.40
CA VAL A 55 -6.67 2.29 -24.48
C VAL A 55 -7.20 2.19 -23.05
N ARG A 56 -8.52 2.08 -22.86
CA ARG A 56 -9.12 1.88 -21.53
C ARG A 56 -8.77 0.53 -20.93
N VAL A 57 -8.81 -0.55 -21.71
CA VAL A 57 -8.42 -1.91 -21.26
C VAL A 57 -6.94 -1.96 -20.86
N ILE A 58 -6.05 -1.38 -21.67
CA ILE A 58 -4.60 -1.34 -21.38
C ILE A 58 -4.31 -0.50 -20.13
N ARG A 59 -5.01 0.63 -19.94
CA ARG A 59 -4.88 1.46 -18.73
C ARG A 59 -5.35 0.69 -17.49
N ASN A 60 -6.53 0.08 -17.55
CA ASN A 60 -7.03 -0.76 -16.46
C ASN A 60 -6.07 -1.90 -16.10
N ASP A 61 -5.45 -2.56 -17.08
CA ASP A 61 -4.49 -3.64 -16.79
C ASP A 61 -3.18 -3.11 -16.17
N LYS A 62 -2.68 -1.96 -16.63
CA LYS A 62 -1.50 -1.31 -16.03
C LYS A 62 -1.78 -0.84 -14.60
N ASP A 63 -2.93 -0.20 -14.37
CA ASP A 63 -3.34 0.29 -13.06
C ASP A 63 -3.53 -0.89 -12.10
N ARG A 64 -4.17 -1.98 -12.56
CA ARG A 64 -4.32 -3.22 -11.79
C ARG A 64 -2.99 -3.85 -11.42
N ARG A 65 -2.02 -3.91 -12.35
CA ARG A 65 -0.66 -4.40 -12.05
C ARG A 65 0.02 -3.54 -11.00
N LYS A 66 -0.09 -2.21 -11.10
CA LYS A 66 0.51 -1.29 -10.12
C LYS A 66 -0.13 -1.43 -8.74
N THR A 67 -1.45 -1.57 -8.67
CA THR A 67 -2.15 -1.88 -7.42
C THR A 67 -1.71 -3.21 -6.84
N GLN A 68 -1.57 -4.26 -7.67
CA GLN A 68 -1.09 -5.56 -7.21
C GLN A 68 0.32 -5.45 -6.61
N GLU A 69 1.24 -4.73 -7.25
CA GLU A 69 2.57 -4.47 -6.71
C GLU A 69 2.53 -3.79 -5.33
N LEU A 70 1.55 -2.91 -5.07
CA LEU A 70 1.36 -2.28 -3.76
C LEU A 70 0.79 -3.25 -2.73
N ILE A 71 -0.17 -4.10 -3.14
CA ILE A 71 -0.75 -5.15 -2.28
C ILE A 71 0.34 -6.11 -1.83
N ASP A 72 1.18 -6.59 -2.74
CA ASP A 72 2.26 -7.54 -2.43
C ASP A 72 3.26 -6.93 -1.43
N LYS A 73 3.58 -5.64 -1.58
CA LYS A 73 4.44 -4.88 -0.65
C LYS A 73 3.84 -4.75 0.75
N VAL A 74 2.54 -4.46 0.84
CA VAL A 74 1.81 -4.35 2.10
C VAL A 74 1.70 -5.73 2.77
N ALA A 75 1.37 -6.76 2.00
CA ALA A 75 1.28 -8.14 2.46
C ALA A 75 2.61 -8.63 3.04
N PHE A 76 3.75 -8.32 2.39
CA PHE A 76 5.07 -8.65 2.91
C PHE A 76 5.30 -8.10 4.33
N ILE A 77 4.89 -6.85 4.61
CA ILE A 77 5.01 -6.27 5.96
C ILE A 77 4.10 -7.01 6.93
N ASP A 78 2.82 -7.17 6.58
CA ASP A 78 1.81 -7.75 7.47
C ASP A 78 2.12 -9.21 7.83
N GLU A 79 2.56 -10.00 6.85
CA GLU A 79 2.90 -11.41 7.05
C GLU A 79 4.08 -11.61 8.00
N HIS A 80 5.02 -10.67 8.06
CA HIS A 80 6.28 -10.81 8.80
C HIS A 80 6.30 -10.04 10.13
N GLU A 81 5.29 -9.21 10.36
CA GLU A 81 5.16 -8.37 11.55
C GLU A 81 5.17 -9.17 12.87
N HIS A 82 4.60 -10.38 12.87
CA HIS A 82 4.57 -11.27 14.03
C HIS A 82 5.97 -11.74 14.50
N ARG A 83 7.01 -11.56 13.68
CA ARG A 83 8.40 -11.96 14.01
C ARG A 83 9.12 -10.91 14.85
N ILE A 84 8.53 -9.73 15.05
CA ILE A 84 9.09 -8.67 15.87
C ILE A 84 8.79 -8.97 17.34
N ASN A 85 9.71 -9.68 17.99
CA ASN A 85 9.55 -10.13 19.38
C ASN A 85 9.67 -9.02 20.45
N ASN A 86 10.16 -7.84 20.08
CA ASN A 86 10.31 -6.73 21.01
C ASN A 86 9.08 -5.83 20.99
N ASP A 87 8.32 -5.79 22.08
CA ASP A 87 7.07 -5.01 22.19
C ASP A 87 7.24 -3.53 21.80
N LYS A 88 8.33 -2.89 22.21
CA LYS A 88 8.60 -1.49 21.85
C LYS A 88 8.83 -1.35 20.35
N ASN A 89 9.56 -2.27 19.72
CA ASN A 89 9.80 -2.24 18.28
C ASN A 89 8.50 -2.52 17.51
N TYR A 90 7.68 -3.46 17.99
CA TYR A 90 6.37 -3.74 17.43
C TYR A 90 5.48 -2.49 17.45
N HIS A 91 5.38 -1.80 18.59
CA HIS A 91 4.59 -0.57 18.68
C HIS A 91 5.17 0.59 17.84
N ILE A 92 6.49 0.70 17.71
CA ILE A 92 7.11 1.67 16.78
C ILE A 92 6.71 1.36 15.34
N LEU A 93 6.73 0.08 14.93
CA LEU A 93 6.25 -0.32 13.61
C LEU A 93 4.78 0.05 13.42
N GLN A 94 3.90 -0.23 14.39
CA GLN A 94 2.48 0.14 14.30
C GLN A 94 2.28 1.65 14.08
N LEU A 95 2.99 2.48 14.83
CA LEU A 95 2.91 3.93 14.68
C LEU A 95 3.41 4.39 13.31
N LEU A 96 4.49 3.79 12.79
CA LEU A 96 4.97 4.06 11.44
C LEU A 96 3.93 3.65 10.38
N LYS A 97 3.31 2.47 10.52
CA LYS A 97 2.23 1.98 9.64
C LYS A 97 0.99 2.89 9.67
N GLN A 98 0.72 3.54 10.79
CA GLN A 98 -0.35 4.54 10.92
C GLN A 98 -0.01 5.88 10.24
N GLY A 99 1.27 6.08 9.86
CA GLY A 99 1.76 7.32 9.25
C GLY A 99 2.19 8.36 10.28
N GLU A 100 2.45 7.97 11.52
CA GLU A 100 2.92 8.90 12.55
C GLU A 100 4.33 9.40 12.24
N SER A 101 4.55 10.70 12.48
CA SER A 101 5.87 11.29 12.26
C SER A 101 6.87 10.73 13.28
N LYS A 102 8.13 10.53 12.86
CA LYS A 102 9.22 10.10 13.75
C LYS A 102 9.35 11.00 14.98
N ASN A 103 9.12 12.31 14.83
CA ASN A 103 9.09 13.26 15.95
C ASN A 103 7.97 12.97 16.94
N ARG A 104 6.76 12.68 16.45
CA ARG A 104 5.62 12.30 17.31
C ARG A 104 5.89 10.99 18.04
N ILE A 105 6.48 10.02 17.36
CA ILE A 105 6.87 8.73 17.95
C ILE A 105 7.90 8.93 19.06
N MET A 106 8.94 9.76 18.84
CA MET A 106 9.94 10.06 19.88
C MET A 106 9.31 10.65 21.14
N VAL A 107 8.38 11.60 20.98
CA VAL A 107 7.67 12.23 22.10
C VAL A 107 6.76 11.24 22.82
N LEU A 108 5.98 10.46 22.06
CA LEU A 108 5.03 9.49 22.61
C LEU A 108 5.73 8.36 23.38
N MET A 109 6.83 7.86 22.84
CA MET A 109 7.59 6.75 23.40
C MET A 109 8.67 7.19 24.40
N GLN A 110 8.88 8.50 24.56
CA GLN A 110 9.92 9.11 25.40
C GLN A 110 11.33 8.55 25.10
N ILE A 111 11.70 8.48 23.82
CA ILE A 111 13.00 7.98 23.36
C ILE A 111 13.78 9.03 22.58
N SER A 112 15.11 8.93 22.60
CA SER A 112 15.97 9.77 21.79
C SER A 112 15.89 9.41 20.31
N LYS A 113 16.37 10.33 19.46
CA LYS A 113 16.46 10.15 18.02
C LYS A 113 17.25 8.89 17.67
N ASP A 114 18.47 8.76 18.19
CA ASP A 114 19.34 7.62 17.87
C ASP A 114 18.71 6.29 18.34
N ASN A 115 18.04 6.29 19.49
CA ASN A 115 17.32 5.11 19.96
C ASN A 115 16.20 4.70 18.99
N LEU A 116 15.43 5.66 18.47
CA LEU A 116 14.39 5.39 17.47
C LEU A 116 14.98 4.81 16.19
N TYR A 117 16.05 5.41 15.64
CA TYR A 117 16.68 4.91 14.41
C TYR A 117 17.27 3.51 14.61
N ASN A 118 17.97 3.24 15.71
CA ASN A 118 18.48 1.90 16.02
C ASN A 118 17.37 0.86 16.11
N ARG A 119 16.19 1.24 16.63
CA ARG A 119 15.02 0.35 16.68
C ARG A 119 14.42 0.10 15.31
N ILE A 120 14.35 1.13 14.46
CA ILE A 120 13.93 0.98 13.05
C ILE A 120 14.89 0.07 12.31
N ASP A 121 16.19 0.17 12.58
CA ASP A 121 17.22 -0.68 11.99
C ASP A 121 17.04 -2.14 12.42
N ALA A 122 16.82 -2.39 13.72
CA ALA A 122 16.50 -3.73 14.22
C ALA A 122 15.20 -4.30 13.62
N ILE A 123 14.17 -3.47 13.42
CA ILE A 123 12.94 -3.89 12.72
C ILE A 123 13.26 -4.27 11.28
N THR A 124 14.08 -3.46 10.59
CA THR A 124 14.48 -3.68 9.21
C THR A 124 15.24 -5.00 9.07
N GLU A 125 16.15 -5.30 9.99
CA GLU A 125 16.90 -6.56 10.03
C GLU A 125 15.98 -7.78 10.07
N VAL A 126 14.92 -7.74 10.90
CA VAL A 126 13.92 -8.82 10.97
C VAL A 126 13.28 -9.08 9.61
N TYR A 127 12.94 -8.06 8.84
CA TYR A 127 12.39 -8.25 7.49
C TYR A 127 13.44 -8.71 6.47
N MET A 128 14.69 -8.26 6.61
CA MET A 128 15.79 -8.64 5.73
C MET A 128 16.13 -10.14 5.83
N GLU A 129 15.86 -10.78 6.96
CA GLU A 129 16.08 -12.22 7.17
C GLU A 129 15.03 -13.12 6.49
N GLN A 130 13.91 -12.56 6.03
CA GLN A 130 12.73 -13.33 5.61
C GLN A 130 12.48 -13.34 4.10
N GLN A 131 13.40 -12.73 3.34
CA GLN A 131 13.33 -12.54 1.90
C GLN A 131 14.27 -13.44 1.11
#